data_AF-A8F355-F1
#
_entry.id   AF-A8F355-F1
#
_cell.length_a   1.000
_cell.length_b   1.000
_cell.length_c   1.000
_cell.angle_alpha   90.00
_cell.angle_beta   90.00
_cell.angle_gamma   90.00
#
_symmetry.space_group_name_H-M   'P 1'
#
loop_
_entity.id
_entity.type
_entity.pdbx_description
1 polymer ?
#
loop_
_entity_poly.entity_id
_entity_poly.type
_entity_poly.pdbx_seq_one_letter_code
_entity_poly.pdbx_strand_id
1 'polypeptide(L)'
;MVYVISKDDKPLMPAKRHGKVRRLLKQGLAKVVRREPFTIQLLYDTTTYAQPVTVGVDIGSKVIGVSAITDKQELFSVEAELRQDIKKLLLERREYRRNRRYGKTRFLNRKRRNNWLSPSLQWKVDAHIRLVNLIAKILPIAKVVVEIAPFDIHRVNPEIESVGYQNGVQKGF
;
A
#
# COMPACT_ATOMS: atom_id res chain seq x y z
N MET A 1 -19.25 6.94 5.31
CA MET A 1 -18.69 8.13 4.62
C MET A 1 -18.99 8.01 3.12
N VAL A 2 -19.18 9.11 2.39
CA VAL A 2 -19.19 9.09 0.90
C VAL A 2 -18.03 9.93 0.38
N TYR A 3 -17.20 9.35 -0.48
CA TYR A 3 -16.08 10.05 -1.10
C TYR A 3 -16.57 10.83 -2.33
N VAL A 4 -16.01 12.01 -2.54
CA VAL A 4 -16.50 12.95 -3.56
C VAL A 4 -15.33 13.39 -4.43
N ILE A 5 -15.54 13.33 -5.74
CA ILE A 5 -14.60 13.80 -6.76
C ILE A 5 -15.26 14.96 -7.50
N SER A 6 -14.48 15.99 -7.84
CA SER A 6 -14.94 17.09 -8.67
C SER A 6 -15.21 16.65 -10.11
N LYS A 7 -15.81 17.53 -10.90
CA LYS A 7 -15.97 17.33 -12.35
C LYS A 7 -14.62 17.15 -13.06
N ASP A 8 -13.58 17.85 -12.61
CA ASP A 8 -12.19 17.78 -13.12
C ASP A 8 -11.35 16.64 -12.51
N ASP A 9 -11.97 15.58 -12.02
CA ASP A 9 -11.30 14.41 -11.42
C ASP A 9 -10.41 14.69 -10.19
N LYS A 10 -10.61 15.84 -9.52
CA LYS A 10 -9.89 16.19 -8.28
C LYS A 10 -10.63 15.66 -7.05
N PRO A 11 -9.95 14.98 -6.11
CA PRO A 11 -10.59 14.52 -4.88
C PRO A 11 -11.00 15.71 -4.00
N LEU A 12 -12.21 15.67 -3.45
CA LEU A 12 -12.76 16.67 -2.55
C LEU A 12 -12.97 16.08 -1.15
N MET A 13 -13.34 16.94 -0.19
CA MET A 13 -13.70 16.47 1.14
C MET A 13 -14.91 15.52 1.09
N PRO A 14 -14.86 14.40 1.83
CA PRO A 14 -15.93 13.42 1.82
C PRO A 14 -17.18 13.95 2.55
N ALA A 15 -18.34 13.48 2.13
CA ALA A 15 -19.63 13.88 2.69
C ALA A 15 -20.17 12.83 3.67
N LYS A 16 -20.53 13.29 4.87
CA LYS A 16 -21.32 12.50 5.85
C LYS A 16 -22.83 12.61 5.61
N ARG A 17 -23.29 13.68 4.96
CA ARG A 17 -24.72 13.95 4.74
C ARG A 17 -25.29 13.10 3.60
N HIS A 18 -25.60 11.84 3.89
CA HIS A 18 -26.14 10.88 2.93
C HIS A 18 -27.40 11.36 2.18
N GLY A 19 -28.29 12.11 2.85
CA GLY A 19 -29.47 12.69 2.21
C GLY A 19 -29.15 13.69 1.10
N LYS A 20 -28.07 14.49 1.25
CA LYS A 20 -27.61 15.41 0.18
C LYS A 20 -27.09 14.61 -1.01
N VAL A 21 -26.23 13.62 -0.76
CA VAL A 21 -25.69 12.73 -1.79
C VAL A 21 -26.79 12.05 -2.59
N ARG A 22 -27.80 11.48 -1.90
CA ARG A 22 -28.93 10.82 -2.56
C ARG A 22 -29.71 11.77 -3.46
N ARG A 23 -29.95 13.02 -3.03
CA ARG A 23 -30.62 14.04 -3.84
C ARG A 23 -29.80 14.40 -5.07
N LEU A 24 -28.48 14.61 -4.92
CA LEU A 24 -27.58 14.88 -6.05
C LEU A 24 -27.62 13.75 -7.10
N LEU A 25 -27.59 12.50 -6.65
CA LEU A 25 -27.69 11.33 -7.54
C LEU A 25 -29.06 11.27 -8.24
N LYS A 26 -30.17 11.49 -7.51
CA LYS A 26 -31.52 11.50 -8.09
C LYS A 26 -31.74 12.64 -9.09
N GLN A 27 -31.12 13.80 -8.86
CA GLN A 27 -31.19 14.97 -9.73
C GLN A 27 -30.22 14.90 -10.93
N GLY A 28 -29.40 13.84 -11.04
CA GLY A 28 -28.40 13.72 -12.11
C GLY A 28 -27.24 14.70 -11.98
N LEU A 29 -27.04 15.34 -10.81
CA LEU A 29 -25.93 16.28 -10.56
C LEU A 29 -24.64 15.58 -10.12
N ALA A 30 -24.72 14.28 -9.83
CA ALA A 30 -23.57 13.44 -9.53
C ALA A 30 -23.78 12.04 -10.13
N LYS A 31 -22.67 11.35 -10.42
CA LYS A 31 -22.67 9.94 -10.84
C LYS A 31 -21.87 9.09 -9.86
N VAL A 32 -22.24 7.82 -9.72
CA VAL A 32 -21.45 6.86 -8.94
C VAL A 32 -20.28 6.39 -9.81
N VAL A 33 -19.06 6.56 -9.33
CA VAL A 33 -17.83 6.11 -10.03
C VAL A 33 -17.31 4.81 -9.41
N ARG A 34 -17.55 4.60 -8.11
CA ARG A 34 -17.10 3.40 -7.40
C ARG A 34 -18.07 3.04 -6.28
N ARG A 35 -18.30 1.74 -6.09
CA ARG A 35 -19.17 1.23 -5.01
C ARG A 35 -18.43 1.02 -3.69
N GLU A 36 -17.17 0.58 -3.75
CA GLU A 36 -16.38 0.31 -2.55
C GLU A 36 -14.92 0.78 -2.70
N PRO A 37 -14.51 1.82 -1.95
CA PRO A 37 -15.37 2.66 -1.12
C PRO A 37 -16.36 3.48 -1.97
N PHE A 38 -17.55 3.76 -1.42
CA PHE A 38 -18.61 4.43 -2.17
C PHE A 38 -18.20 5.87 -2.54
N THR A 39 -18.02 6.09 -3.84
CA THR A 39 -17.44 7.31 -4.39
C THR A 39 -18.33 7.85 -5.50
N ILE A 40 -18.65 9.14 -5.39
CA ILE A 40 -19.42 9.88 -6.39
C ILE A 40 -18.53 10.92 -7.06
N GLN A 41 -18.84 11.24 -8.31
CA GLN A 41 -18.27 12.38 -9.02
C GLN A 41 -19.36 13.40 -9.28
N LEU A 42 -19.09 14.66 -8.94
CA LEU A 42 -19.98 15.78 -9.24
C LEU A 42 -19.90 16.14 -10.73
N LEU A 43 -21.02 16.52 -11.31
CA LEU A 43 -21.13 16.89 -12.73
C LEU A 43 -21.26 18.40 -12.95
N TYR A 44 -21.19 19.18 -11.88
CA TYR A 44 -21.23 20.64 -11.88
C TYR A 44 -19.97 21.21 -11.23
N ASP A 45 -19.67 22.46 -11.54
CA ASP A 45 -18.47 23.13 -11.05
C ASP A 45 -18.64 23.48 -9.55
N THR A 46 -17.58 23.27 -8.78
CA THR A 46 -17.60 23.46 -7.32
C THR A 46 -16.28 24.05 -6.85
N THR A 47 -16.29 24.64 -5.66
CA THR A 47 -15.06 25.06 -4.99
C THR A 47 -14.20 23.85 -4.62
N THR A 48 -12.88 24.01 -4.69
CA THR A 48 -11.88 22.97 -4.43
C THR A 48 -11.23 23.10 -3.06
N TYR A 49 -11.84 23.82 -2.13
CA TYR A 49 -11.28 23.98 -0.79
C TYR A 49 -11.30 22.63 -0.05
N ALA A 50 -10.11 22.18 0.36
CA ALA A 50 -9.91 20.92 1.06
C ALA A 50 -9.14 21.17 2.36
N GLN A 51 -9.46 20.38 3.38
CA GLN A 51 -8.67 20.32 4.61
C GLN A 51 -7.45 19.42 4.37
N PRO A 52 -6.30 19.71 5.00
CA PRO A 52 -5.14 18.83 4.89
C PRO A 52 -5.47 17.45 5.46
N VAL A 53 -5.30 16.41 4.64
CA VAL A 53 -5.45 15.02 5.06
C VAL A 53 -4.06 14.39 5.15
N THR A 54 -3.77 13.77 6.29
CA THR A 54 -2.56 12.96 6.50
C THR A 54 -2.92 11.49 6.39
N VAL A 55 -2.16 10.74 5.59
CA VAL A 55 -2.30 9.29 5.50
C VAL A 55 -1.23 8.62 6.35
N GLY A 56 -1.63 7.81 7.31
CA GLY A 56 -0.75 6.92 8.07
C GLY A 56 -0.70 5.54 7.42
N VAL A 57 0.50 5.00 7.21
CA VAL A 57 0.73 3.65 6.68
C VAL A 57 1.53 2.86 7.69
N ASP A 58 0.93 1.79 8.20
CA ASP A 58 1.60 0.79 9.03
C ASP A 58 2.06 -0.38 8.15
N ILE A 59 3.38 -0.54 8.03
CA ILE A 59 4.00 -1.56 7.18
C ILE A 59 4.08 -2.88 7.94
N GLY A 60 3.18 -3.80 7.63
CA GLY A 60 3.30 -5.19 8.06
C GLY A 60 3.74 -6.14 6.94
N SER A 61 4.27 -7.30 7.36
CA SER A 61 4.76 -8.32 6.43
C SER A 61 3.65 -9.13 5.76
N LYS A 62 2.53 -9.31 6.48
CA LYS A 62 1.33 -10.06 6.06
C LYS A 62 0.12 -9.17 5.85
N VAL A 63 0.02 -8.09 6.59
CA VAL A 63 -1.13 -7.20 6.64
C VAL A 63 -0.59 -5.78 6.57
N ILE A 64 -1.30 -4.88 5.89
CA ILE A 64 -1.01 -3.44 5.89
C ILE A 64 -2.21 -2.73 6.51
N GLY A 65 -1.96 -1.90 7.51
CA GLY A 65 -2.93 -0.92 7.99
C GLY A 65 -2.73 0.42 7.29
N VAL A 66 -3.79 1.01 6.74
CA VAL A 66 -3.73 2.38 6.21
C VAL A 66 -4.92 3.18 6.69
N SER A 67 -4.63 4.35 7.25
CA SER A 67 -5.63 5.31 7.73
C SER A 67 -5.41 6.68 7.08
N ALA A 68 -6.49 7.41 6.83
CA ALA A 68 -6.46 8.79 6.38
C ALA A 68 -7.18 9.65 7.41
N ILE A 69 -6.45 10.60 8.00
CA ILE A 69 -6.92 11.41 9.12
C ILE A 69 -6.85 12.90 8.80
N THR A 70 -7.76 13.63 9.42
CA THR A 70 -7.72 15.09 9.59
C THR A 70 -7.53 15.38 11.07
N ASP A 71 -7.25 16.62 11.44
CA ASP A 71 -7.09 17.02 12.85
C ASP A 71 -8.31 16.68 13.73
N LYS A 72 -9.49 16.52 13.13
CA LYS A 72 -10.75 16.30 13.85
C LYS A 72 -11.25 14.86 13.82
N GLN A 73 -10.91 14.10 12.79
CA GLN A 73 -11.54 12.80 12.54
C GLN A 73 -10.75 11.94 11.55
N GLU A 74 -10.91 10.63 11.69
CA GLU A 74 -10.53 9.65 10.69
C GLU A 74 -11.55 9.64 9.54
N LEU A 75 -11.04 9.75 8.31
CA LEU A 75 -11.85 9.78 7.10
C LEU A 75 -11.99 8.42 6.43
N PHE A 76 -10.92 7.64 6.45
CA PHE A 76 -10.81 6.35 5.79
C PHE A 76 -9.87 5.47 6.63
N SER A 77 -10.20 4.18 6.75
CA SER A 77 -9.38 3.19 7.42
C SER A 77 -9.55 1.86 6.70
N VAL A 78 -8.46 1.17 6.44
CA VAL A 78 -8.49 -0.16 5.83
C VAL A 78 -7.33 -1.00 6.31
N GLU A 79 -7.63 -2.28 6.49
CA GLU A 79 -6.64 -3.33 6.69
C GLU A 79 -6.64 -4.20 5.42
N ALA A 80 -5.46 -4.39 4.83
CA ALA A 80 -5.30 -5.14 3.59
C ALA A 80 -4.36 -6.33 3.80
N GLU A 81 -4.85 -7.53 3.53
CA GLU A 81 -4.03 -8.73 3.51
C GLU A 81 -3.12 -8.77 2.28
N LEU A 82 -1.85 -9.08 2.51
CA LEU A 82 -0.83 -9.21 1.51
C LEU A 82 -0.66 -10.66 1.06
N ARG A 83 -0.51 -10.86 -0.25
CA ARG A 83 -0.12 -12.13 -0.89
C ARG A 83 1.22 -12.66 -0.35
N GLN A 84 1.22 -13.90 0.14
CA GLN A 84 2.40 -14.55 0.77
C GLN A 84 3.02 -15.70 -0.03
N ASP A 85 2.31 -16.28 -0.99
CA ASP A 85 2.69 -17.48 -1.76
C ASP A 85 3.81 -17.22 -2.80
N ILE A 86 4.16 -15.97 -3.10
CA ILE A 86 5.15 -15.62 -4.13
C ILE A 86 6.49 -16.34 -3.90
N LYS A 87 6.97 -16.39 -2.66
CA LYS A 87 8.23 -17.09 -2.32
C LYS A 87 8.12 -18.57 -2.66
N LYS A 88 7.02 -19.22 -2.27
CA LYS A 88 6.76 -20.64 -2.53
C LYS A 88 6.73 -20.94 -4.03
N LEU A 89 5.97 -20.16 -4.80
CA LEU A 89 5.88 -20.32 -6.26
C LEU A 89 7.22 -20.11 -6.97
N LEU A 90 8.07 -19.18 -6.49
CA LEU A 90 9.41 -18.98 -7.04
C LEU A 90 10.35 -20.15 -6.75
N LEU A 91 10.21 -20.80 -5.58
CA LEU A 91 10.96 -21.99 -5.21
C LEU A 91 10.53 -23.20 -6.05
N GLU A 92 9.24 -23.47 -6.17
CA GLU A 92 8.71 -24.54 -7.03
C GLU A 92 9.18 -24.35 -8.48
N ARG A 93 9.07 -23.13 -9.03
CA ARG A 93 9.57 -22.80 -10.37
C ARG A 93 11.09 -23.01 -10.51
N ARG A 94 11.86 -22.85 -9.44
CA ARG A 94 13.30 -23.12 -9.44
C ARG A 94 13.55 -24.64 -9.48
N GLU A 95 12.84 -25.41 -8.67
CA GLU A 95 12.95 -26.87 -8.58
C GLU A 95 12.59 -27.54 -9.90
N TYR A 96 11.44 -27.21 -10.49
CA TYR A 96 11.05 -27.74 -11.80
C TYR A 96 12.10 -27.48 -12.88
N ARG A 97 12.75 -26.30 -12.84
CA ARG A 97 13.81 -25.96 -13.80
C ARG A 97 15.08 -26.75 -13.58
N ARG A 98 15.43 -27.04 -12.32
CA ARG A 98 16.58 -27.87 -11.95
C ARG A 98 16.35 -29.31 -12.41
N ASN A 99 15.18 -29.86 -12.14
CA ASN A 99 14.84 -31.24 -12.51
C ASN A 99 14.82 -31.44 -14.04
N ARG A 100 14.36 -30.45 -14.80
CA ARG A 100 14.37 -30.51 -16.28
C ARG A 100 15.75 -30.26 -16.91
N ARG A 101 16.68 -29.59 -16.23
CA ARG A 101 17.98 -29.21 -16.78
C ARG A 101 19.10 -29.91 -15.99
N TYR A 102 19.43 -31.14 -16.40
CA TYR A 102 20.66 -31.80 -15.98
C TYR A 102 21.86 -31.13 -16.68
N GLY A 103 22.52 -30.17 -16.01
CA GLY A 103 23.74 -29.54 -16.54
C GLY A 103 24.08 -28.17 -15.94
N LYS A 104 25.36 -27.76 -16.07
CA LYS A 104 25.97 -26.53 -15.50
C LYS A 104 25.06 -25.31 -15.69
N THR A 105 24.31 -24.97 -14.64
CA THR A 105 23.49 -23.75 -14.65
C THR A 105 24.41 -22.55 -14.56
N ARG A 106 24.44 -21.71 -15.61
CA ARG A 106 25.26 -20.48 -15.66
C ARG A 106 24.70 -19.41 -14.71
N PHE A 107 24.91 -19.59 -13.41
CA PHE A 107 24.47 -18.66 -12.37
C PHE A 107 25.10 -17.26 -12.55
N LEU A 108 26.34 -17.22 -13.05
CA LEU A 108 27.11 -16.01 -13.34
C LEU A 108 26.53 -15.13 -14.45
N ASN A 109 25.63 -15.66 -15.29
CA ASN A 109 25.01 -14.87 -16.37
C ASN A 109 23.82 -14.03 -15.89
N ARG A 110 23.45 -14.12 -14.62
CA ARG A 110 22.32 -13.37 -14.06
C ARG A 110 22.80 -12.01 -13.56
N LYS A 111 22.78 -11.00 -14.43
CA LYS A 111 22.96 -9.60 -14.00
C LYS A 111 21.68 -9.10 -13.33
N ARG A 112 21.83 -8.50 -12.15
CA ARG A 112 20.78 -7.71 -11.50
C ARG A 112 21.00 -6.25 -11.87
N ARG A 113 19.90 -5.53 -12.11
CA ARG A 113 19.96 -4.08 -12.33
C ARG A 113 20.22 -3.38 -11.00
N ASN A 114 20.68 -2.14 -11.05
CA ASN A 114 20.73 -1.28 -9.87
C ASN A 114 19.30 -1.12 -9.31
N ASN A 115 19.16 -1.08 -7.97
CA ASN A 115 17.89 -1.05 -7.24
C ASN A 115 16.98 -2.27 -7.46
N TRP A 116 17.55 -3.43 -7.83
CA TRP A 116 16.77 -4.65 -7.97
C TRP A 116 16.26 -5.16 -6.62
N LEU A 117 14.94 -5.21 -6.46
CA LEU A 117 14.28 -5.95 -5.39
C LEU A 117 13.93 -7.36 -5.87
N SER A 118 13.96 -8.32 -4.94
CA SER A 118 13.42 -9.66 -5.23
C SER A 118 11.93 -9.56 -5.57
N PRO A 119 11.36 -10.42 -6.45
CA PRO A 119 9.97 -10.27 -6.85
C PRO A 119 8.97 -10.28 -5.69
N SER A 120 9.26 -11.03 -4.62
CA SER A 120 8.46 -11.02 -3.39
C SER A 120 8.51 -9.68 -2.66
N LEU A 121 9.67 -9.02 -2.61
CA LEU A 121 9.83 -7.73 -1.95
C LEU A 121 9.26 -6.59 -2.81
N GLN A 122 9.53 -6.61 -4.12
CA GLN A 122 8.96 -5.65 -5.07
C GLN A 122 7.44 -5.66 -5.00
N TRP A 123 6.83 -6.84 -5.00
CA TRP A 123 5.37 -6.96 -4.91
C TRP A 123 4.82 -6.34 -3.62
N LYS A 124 5.51 -6.51 -2.48
CA LYS A 124 5.10 -5.86 -1.23
C LYS A 124 5.17 -4.34 -1.34
N VAL A 125 6.27 -3.79 -1.86
CA VAL A 125 6.42 -2.34 -2.08
C VAL A 125 5.30 -1.81 -3.00
N ASP A 126 5.06 -2.49 -4.12
CA ASP A 126 4.03 -2.10 -5.07
C ASP A 126 2.62 -2.16 -4.45
N ALA A 127 2.36 -3.12 -3.56
CA ALA A 127 1.08 -3.24 -2.87
C ALA A 127 0.81 -2.02 -1.96
N HIS A 128 1.80 -1.56 -1.20
CA HIS A 128 1.68 -0.36 -0.36
C HIS A 128 1.41 0.88 -1.23
N ILE A 129 2.19 1.06 -2.31
CA ILE A 129 2.04 2.19 -3.23
C ILE A 129 0.64 2.18 -3.86
N ARG A 130 0.13 1.01 -4.28
CA ARG A 130 -1.23 0.89 -4.82
C ARG A 130 -2.30 1.33 -3.82
N LEU A 131 -2.13 1.00 -2.55
CA LEU A 131 -3.08 1.35 -1.50
C LEU A 131 -3.08 2.87 -1.23
N VAL A 132 -1.90 3.48 -1.12
CA VAL A 132 -1.76 4.94 -0.99
C VAL A 132 -2.35 5.66 -2.21
N ASN A 133 -2.05 5.17 -3.42
CA ASN A 133 -2.62 5.72 -4.65
C ASN A 133 -4.14 5.57 -4.74
N LEU A 134 -4.69 4.50 -4.16
CA LEU A 134 -6.14 4.31 -4.08
C LEU A 134 -6.79 5.43 -3.27
N ILE A 135 -6.18 5.78 -2.14
CA ILE A 135 -6.65 6.83 -1.23
C ILE A 135 -6.45 8.20 -1.88
N ALA A 136 -5.32 8.42 -2.56
CA ALA A 136 -5.02 9.67 -3.26
C ALA A 136 -6.05 10.01 -4.35
N LYS A 137 -6.72 9.00 -4.92
CA LYS A 137 -7.79 9.18 -5.92
C LYS A 137 -9.13 9.62 -5.31
N ILE A 138 -9.34 9.39 -4.02
CA ILE A 138 -10.65 9.62 -3.36
C ILE A 138 -10.59 10.68 -2.25
N LEU A 139 -9.39 11.04 -1.78
CA LEU A 139 -9.16 12.03 -0.73
C LEU A 139 -8.02 12.99 -1.11
N PRO A 140 -8.14 14.28 -0.72
CA PRO A 140 -7.10 15.28 -0.95
C PRO A 140 -5.96 15.12 0.06
N ILE A 141 -5.01 14.23 -0.26
CA ILE A 141 -3.84 13.95 0.60
C ILE A 141 -2.86 15.11 0.55
N ALA A 142 -2.48 15.63 1.73
CA ALA A 142 -1.42 16.62 1.90
C ALA A 142 -0.10 15.99 2.35
N LYS A 143 -0.16 14.95 3.18
CA LYS A 143 1.02 14.29 3.76
C LYS A 143 0.81 12.78 3.84
N VAL A 144 1.86 12.02 3.60
CA VAL A 144 1.90 10.57 3.89
C VAL A 144 2.97 10.33 4.94
N VAL A 145 2.59 9.68 6.03
CA VAL A 145 3.46 9.24 7.12
C VAL A 145 3.50 7.73 7.06
N VAL A 146 4.72 7.19 6.97
CA VAL A 146 4.94 5.76 6.92
C VAL A 146 5.63 5.37 8.21
N GLU A 147 5.00 4.52 8.99
CA GLU A 147 5.62 3.91 10.15
C GLU A 147 6.60 2.84 9.67
N ILE A 148 7.87 3.06 10.00
CA ILE A 148 8.92 2.08 9.78
C ILE A 148 9.29 1.60 11.17
N ALA A 149 9.16 0.30 11.41
CA ALA A 149 9.64 -0.35 12.62
C ALA A 149 11.01 -1.00 12.33
N PRO A 150 12.14 -0.25 12.39
CA PRO A 150 13.46 -0.84 12.27
C PRO A 150 13.83 -1.50 13.60
N PHE A 151 13.23 -2.65 13.92
CA PHE A 151 13.67 -3.43 15.07
C PHE A 151 14.80 -4.37 14.66
N ASP A 152 16.03 -3.91 14.87
CA ASP A 152 17.22 -4.73 14.77
C ASP A 152 17.65 -5.16 16.17
N ILE A 153 17.34 -6.39 16.54
CA ILE A 153 17.69 -6.98 17.85
C ILE A 153 19.21 -6.93 18.06
N HIS A 154 20.00 -7.05 17.00
CA HIS A 154 21.45 -7.05 17.08
C HIS A 154 22.03 -5.65 17.34
N ARG A 155 21.32 -4.58 16.99
CA ARG A 155 21.70 -3.20 17.34
C ARG A 155 21.64 -2.90 18.84
N VAL A 156 21.00 -3.75 19.64
CA VAL A 156 21.01 -3.65 21.11
C VAL A 156 22.40 -3.99 21.67
N ASN A 157 23.21 -4.78 20.95
CA ASN A 157 24.59 -5.06 21.30
C ASN A 157 25.55 -4.40 20.28
N PRO A 158 26.12 -3.23 20.60
CA PRO A 158 26.95 -2.46 19.68
C PRO A 158 28.28 -3.14 19.30
N GLU A 159 28.65 -4.24 19.96
CA GLU A 159 29.90 -4.98 19.70
C GLU A 159 29.75 -6.08 18.62
N ILE A 160 28.53 -6.33 18.14
CA ILE A 160 28.28 -7.40 17.16
C ILE A 160 28.71 -6.95 15.76
N GLU A 161 29.75 -7.60 15.23
CA GLU A 161 30.23 -7.38 13.87
C GLU A 161 30.07 -8.61 12.96
N SER A 162 29.82 -8.36 11.67
CA SER A 162 29.87 -9.32 10.57
C SER A 162 29.18 -10.67 10.83
N VAL A 163 29.93 -11.71 11.21
CA VAL A 163 29.41 -13.08 11.38
C VAL A 163 28.53 -13.18 12.63
N GLY A 164 28.73 -12.31 13.62
CA GLY A 164 27.91 -12.24 14.83
C GLY A 164 26.43 -11.92 14.56
N TYR A 165 26.15 -11.13 13.51
CA TYR A 165 24.79 -10.86 13.03
C TYR A 165 24.06 -12.11 12.49
N GLN A 166 24.82 -13.09 12.01
CA GLN A 166 24.29 -14.37 11.51
C GLN A 166 24.20 -15.43 12.61
N ASN A 167 24.82 -15.17 13.76
CA ASN A 167 24.92 -16.07 14.91
C ASN A 167 24.18 -15.53 16.13
N GLY A 168 22.99 -14.98 15.91
CA GLY A 168 22.15 -14.49 17.00
C GLY A 168 21.67 -15.59 17.95
N VAL A 169 21.08 -15.16 19.06
CA VAL A 169 20.55 -16.05 20.11
C VAL A 169 19.51 -17.04 19.58
N GLN A 170 18.84 -16.71 18.48
CA GLN A 170 17.87 -17.57 17.80
C GLN A 170 18.47 -18.43 16.66
N LYS A 171 19.79 -18.45 16.49
CA LYS A 171 20.42 -19.23 15.42
C LYS A 171 20.20 -20.74 15.68
N GLY A 172 19.38 -21.37 14.86
CA GLY A 172 19.13 -22.81 14.91
C GLY A 172 17.89 -23.23 15.71
N PHE A 173 17.10 -22.25 16.19
CA PHE A 173 15.74 -22.47 16.69
C PHE A 173 14.70 -22.15 15.62
#